data_AF-A0A1M5TBD9-F1
#
_entry.id   AF-A0A1M5TBD9-F1
#
_cell.length_a   1.000
_cell.length_b   1.000
_cell.length_c   1.000
_cell.angle_alpha   90.00
_cell.angle_beta   90.00
_cell.angle_gamma   90.00
#
_symmetry.space_group_name_H-M   'P 1'
#
loop_
_entity.id
_entity.type
_entity.pdbx_description
1 polymer ?
#
loop_
_entity_poly.entity_id
_entity_poly.type
_entity_poly.pdbx_seq_one_letter_code
_entity_poly.pdbx_strand_id
1 'polypeptide(L)'
;MTGYPEFNFPKFFAVQKMLEAKGWKVFNPAEKDVEADVHEMEAYKTGDAKLSVAEGFDYKAAFTWDCDKVIYGDGIYMLEGWEKSTGARAEWAVAQFIKAQNPSYTIQYEAVA
;
A
#
# COMPACT_ATOMS: atom_id res chain seq x y z
N MET A 1 5.36 1.10 3.58
CA MET A 1 5.11 1.34 5.04
C MET A 1 6.35 1.97 5.66
N THR A 2 6.26 3.23 6.08
CA THR A 2 7.40 3.97 6.64
C THR A 2 7.79 3.45 8.03
N GLY A 3 9.08 3.59 8.38
CA GLY A 3 9.64 3.12 9.65
C GLY A 3 10.02 1.62 9.68
N TYR A 4 9.83 0.89 8.57
CA TYR A 4 10.30 -0.48 8.38
C TYR A 4 11.39 -0.50 7.29
N PRO A 5 12.46 -1.30 7.46
CA PRO A 5 13.40 -1.56 6.37
C PRO A 5 12.67 -1.95 5.09
N GLU A 6 13.19 -1.50 3.96
CA GLU A 6 12.66 -1.77 2.62
C GLU A 6 11.21 -1.31 2.45
N PHE A 7 10.76 -0.37 3.28
CA PHE A 7 9.36 0.05 3.40
C PHE A 7 8.37 -1.12 3.52
N ASN A 8 8.81 -2.27 4.06
CA ASN A 8 8.05 -3.52 4.15
C ASN A 8 7.71 -4.18 2.79
N PHE A 9 8.41 -3.84 1.70
CA PHE A 9 8.20 -4.40 0.36
C PHE A 9 8.15 -5.95 0.32
N PRO A 10 9.01 -6.69 1.05
CA PRO A 10 8.93 -8.15 1.07
C PRO A 10 7.55 -8.68 1.47
N LYS A 11 6.89 -8.05 2.45
CA LYS A 11 5.55 -8.45 2.90
C LYS A 11 4.49 -8.12 1.84
N PHE A 12 4.59 -6.95 1.18
CA PHE A 12 3.72 -6.60 0.06
C PHE A 12 3.79 -7.64 -1.06
N PHE A 13 5.00 -8.03 -1.49
CA PHE A 13 5.17 -9.04 -2.54
C PHE A 13 4.71 -10.45 -2.12
N ALA A 14 4.92 -10.82 -0.86
CA ALA A 14 4.42 -12.09 -0.34
C ALA A 14 2.89 -12.16 -0.37
N VAL A 15 2.21 -11.08 0.04
CA VAL A 15 0.74 -10.98 0.03
C VAL A 15 0.20 -10.88 -1.39
N GLN A 16 0.87 -10.16 -2.29
CA GLN A 16 0.53 -10.12 -3.72
C GLN A 16 0.47 -11.54 -4.30
N LYS A 17 1.54 -12.34 -4.14
CA LYS A 17 1.57 -13.73 -4.62
C LYS A 17 0.46 -14.58 -4.02
N MET A 18 0.15 -14.39 -2.74
CA MET A 18 -0.92 -15.10 -2.05
C MET A 18 -2.31 -14.75 -2.62
N LEU A 19 -2.57 -13.47 -2.92
CA LEU A 19 -3.84 -13.02 -3.49
C LEU A 19 -3.98 -13.42 -4.96
N GLU A 20 -2.91 -13.33 -5.74
CA GLU A 20 -2.85 -13.81 -7.14
C GLU A 20 -3.13 -15.31 -7.23
N ALA A 21 -2.56 -16.11 -6.31
CA ALA A 21 -2.85 -17.54 -6.21
C ALA A 21 -4.33 -17.85 -5.89
N LYS A 22 -5.06 -16.88 -5.32
CA LYS A 22 -6.51 -16.95 -5.08
C LYS A 22 -7.34 -16.39 -6.25
N GLY A 23 -6.70 -16.01 -7.35
CA GLY A 23 -7.35 -15.50 -8.56
C GLY A 23 -7.59 -14.00 -8.60
N TRP A 24 -7.02 -13.23 -7.66
CA TRP A 24 -7.12 -11.77 -7.69
C TRP A 24 -6.11 -11.16 -8.64
N LYS A 25 -6.52 -10.13 -9.38
CA LYS A 25 -5.59 -9.16 -9.94
C LYS A 25 -5.21 -8.17 -8.85
N VAL A 26 -3.91 -8.03 -8.56
CA VAL A 26 -3.42 -7.19 -7.46
C VAL A 26 -2.80 -5.90 -8.03
N PHE A 27 -3.15 -4.77 -7.42
CA PHE A 27 -2.44 -3.50 -7.61
C PHE A 27 -1.60 -3.26 -6.36
N ASN A 28 -0.29 -3.41 -6.46
CA ASN A 28 0.62 -3.36 -5.32
C ASN A 28 1.41 -2.03 -5.30
N PRO A 29 1.30 -1.20 -4.25
CA PRO A 29 2.09 0.03 -4.14
C PRO A 29 3.60 -0.22 -4.15
N ALA A 30 4.07 -1.33 -3.56
CA ALA A 30 5.49 -1.67 -3.60
C ALA A 30 5.99 -1.97 -5.02
N GLU A 31 5.17 -2.57 -5.88
CA GLU A 31 5.51 -2.78 -7.30
C GLU A 31 5.56 -1.45 -8.04
N LYS A 32 4.59 -0.56 -7.80
CA LYS A 32 4.56 0.79 -8.38
C LYS A 32 5.76 1.65 -7.96
N ASP A 33 6.20 1.52 -6.71
CA ASP A 33 7.37 2.21 -6.17
C ASP A 33 8.68 1.65 -6.74
N VAL A 34 8.75 0.35 -7.00
CA VAL A 34 9.91 -0.24 -7.71
C VAL A 34 10.02 0.33 -9.13
N GLU A 35 8.92 0.46 -9.87
CA GLU A 35 8.91 1.10 -11.19
C GLU A 35 9.32 2.60 -11.16
N ALA A 36 9.26 3.22 -9.98
CA ALA A 36 9.67 4.60 -9.74
C ALA A 36 11.07 4.68 -9.09
N ASP A 37 11.85 3.59 -9.13
CA ASP A 37 13.22 3.48 -8.62
C ASP A 37 13.37 3.75 -7.11
N VAL A 38 12.31 3.63 -6.32
CA VAL A 38 12.35 3.86 -4.86
C VAL A 38 13.29 2.87 -4.15
N HIS A 39 13.43 1.66 -4.70
CA HIS A 39 14.31 0.62 -4.18
C HIS A 39 15.81 0.96 -4.27
N GLU A 40 16.18 1.94 -5.10
CA GLU A 40 17.54 2.43 -5.26
C GLU A 40 17.87 3.60 -4.29
N MET A 41 16.89 4.14 -3.57
CA MET A 41 17.07 5.24 -2.63
C MET A 41 17.71 4.77 -1.31
N GLU A 42 18.48 5.63 -0.63
CA GLU A 42 19.04 5.29 0.69
C GLU A 42 17.94 5.13 1.74
N ALA A 43 16.85 5.89 1.63
CA ALA A 43 15.65 5.75 2.45
C ALA A 43 15.05 4.34 2.39
N TYR A 44 15.25 3.60 1.29
CA TYR A 44 14.77 2.22 1.16
C TYR A 44 15.33 1.32 2.27
N LYS A 45 16.63 1.44 2.58
CA LYS A 45 17.28 0.55 3.56
C LYS A 45 16.71 0.69 4.97
N THR A 46 16.21 1.87 5.32
CA THR A 46 15.76 2.20 6.68
C THR A 46 14.24 2.36 6.79
N GLY A 47 13.57 2.66 5.69
CA GLY A 47 12.17 3.08 5.68
C GLY A 47 11.94 4.52 6.12
N ASP A 48 12.96 5.38 6.10
CA ASP A 48 12.85 6.76 6.60
C ASP A 48 12.06 7.66 5.63
N ALA A 49 10.87 8.05 6.07
CA ALA A 49 9.97 8.91 5.30
C ALA A 49 10.51 10.32 5.03
N LYS A 50 11.34 10.87 5.93
CA LYS A 50 11.92 12.20 5.72
C LYS A 50 13.05 12.14 4.73
N LEU A 51 13.86 11.08 4.81
CA LEU A 51 14.94 10.85 3.85
C LEU A 51 14.38 10.62 2.45
N SER A 52 13.28 9.85 2.30
CA SER A 52 12.68 9.64 0.99
C SER A 52 12.23 10.94 0.33
N VAL A 53 11.63 11.88 1.08
CA VAL A 53 11.30 13.22 0.55
C VAL A 53 12.56 13.98 0.15
N ALA A 54 13.62 13.93 0.96
CA ALA A 54 14.89 14.59 0.65
C ALA A 54 15.55 14.01 -0.61
N GLU A 55 15.33 12.73 -0.90
CA GLU A 55 15.78 12.02 -2.10
C GLU A 55 14.83 12.18 -3.31
N GLY A 56 13.79 13.02 -3.18
CA GLY A 56 12.91 13.40 -4.27
C GLY A 56 11.66 12.53 -4.44
N PHE A 57 11.32 11.68 -3.47
CA PHE A 57 10.10 10.90 -3.51
C PHE A 57 8.84 11.80 -3.48
N ASP A 58 8.01 11.67 -4.51
CA ASP A 58 6.74 12.40 -4.61
C ASP A 58 5.60 11.65 -3.92
N TYR A 59 5.43 11.93 -2.63
CA TYR A 59 4.34 11.39 -1.83
C TYR A 59 2.95 11.69 -2.39
N LYS A 60 2.75 12.81 -3.08
CA LYS A 60 1.43 13.16 -3.62
C LYS A 60 1.11 12.29 -4.82
N ALA A 61 2.08 12.08 -5.71
CA ALA A 61 1.91 11.21 -6.86
C ALA A 61 1.65 9.75 -6.42
N ALA A 62 2.45 9.23 -5.49
CA ALA A 62 2.28 7.88 -4.94
C ALA A 62 0.89 7.70 -4.31
N PHE A 63 0.52 8.58 -3.37
CA PHE A 63 -0.77 8.48 -2.68
C PHE A 63 -1.97 8.70 -3.61
N THR A 64 -1.82 9.51 -4.66
CA THR A 64 -2.85 9.68 -5.69
C THR A 64 -3.09 8.36 -6.44
N TRP A 65 -2.01 7.68 -6.82
CA TRP A 65 -2.11 6.37 -7.46
C TRP A 65 -2.75 5.34 -6.53
N ASP A 66 -2.37 5.31 -5.25
CA ASP A 66 -2.94 4.40 -4.25
C ASP A 66 -4.46 4.60 -4.13
N CYS A 67 -4.90 5.85 -3.91
CA CYS A 67 -6.32 6.19 -3.84
C CYS A 67 -7.07 5.83 -5.13
N ASP A 68 -6.49 6.10 -6.31
CA ASP A 68 -7.08 5.73 -7.59
C ASP A 68 -7.30 4.21 -7.71
N LYS A 69 -6.34 3.40 -7.25
CA LYS A 69 -6.47 1.93 -7.28
C LYS A 69 -7.45 1.41 -6.25
N VAL A 70 -7.54 2.02 -5.07
CA VAL A 70 -8.60 1.72 -4.08
C VAL A 70 -9.98 2.04 -4.65
N ILE A 71 -10.13 3.15 -5.38
CA ILE A 71 -11.39 3.54 -6.03
C ILE A 71 -11.74 2.59 -7.19
N TYR A 72 -10.74 2.21 -7.99
CA TYR A 72 -10.92 1.37 -9.17
C TYR A 72 -11.19 -0.10 -8.86
N GLY A 73 -10.56 -0.64 -7.81
CA GLY A 73 -10.63 -2.06 -7.47
C GLY A 73 -11.97 -2.52 -6.90
N ASP A 74 -12.16 -3.83 -6.86
CA ASP A 74 -13.32 -4.46 -6.20
C ASP A 74 -13.10 -4.67 -4.69
N GLY A 75 -11.92 -4.33 -4.18
CA GLY A 75 -11.59 -4.44 -2.78
C GLY A 75 -10.18 -3.97 -2.44
N ILE A 76 -9.92 -3.88 -1.13
CA ILE A 76 -8.62 -3.55 -0.55
C ILE A 76 -8.21 -4.65 0.44
N TYR A 77 -6.90 -4.94 0.50
CA TYR A 77 -6.30 -5.85 1.46
C TYR A 77 -5.27 -5.10 2.30
N MET A 78 -5.48 -5.02 3.61
CA MET A 78 -4.57 -4.32 4.52
C MET A 78 -3.59 -5.28 5.18
N LEU A 79 -2.30 -4.93 5.17
CA LEU A 79 -1.26 -5.68 5.87
C LEU A 79 -1.35 -5.48 7.39
N GLU A 80 -0.79 -6.41 8.15
CA GLU A 80 -0.68 -6.30 9.61
C GLU A 80 -0.03 -4.97 10.03
N GLY A 81 -0.65 -4.28 11.00
CA GLY A 81 -0.17 -3.01 11.53
C GLY A 81 -0.47 -1.80 10.65
N TRP A 82 -1.31 -1.94 9.61
CA TRP A 82 -1.77 -0.84 8.77
C TRP A 82 -2.36 0.34 9.57
N GLU A 83 -2.93 0.08 10.75
CA GLU A 83 -3.52 1.09 11.64
C GLU A 83 -2.50 2.13 12.11
N LYS A 84 -1.22 1.79 12.11
CA LYS A 84 -0.12 2.69 12.46
C LYS A 84 0.31 3.57 11.28
N SER A 85 -0.03 3.19 10.06
CA SER A 85 0.30 3.95 8.84
C SER A 85 -0.73 5.05 8.59
N THR A 86 -0.28 6.30 8.46
CA THR A 86 -1.15 7.43 8.12
C THR A 86 -1.74 7.28 6.72
N GLY A 87 -0.94 6.86 5.73
CA GLY A 87 -1.41 6.62 4.36
C GLY A 87 -2.42 5.48 4.28
N ALA A 88 -2.11 4.33 4.89
CA ALA A 88 -3.01 3.18 4.86
C ALA A 88 -4.35 3.44 5.58
N ARG A 89 -4.34 4.25 6.66
CA ARG A 89 -5.59 4.70 7.30
C ARG A 89 -6.42 5.63 6.42
N ALA A 90 -5.79 6.44 5.58
CA ALA A 90 -6.50 7.30 4.63
C ALA A 90 -7.12 6.47 3.50
N GLU A 91 -6.38 5.51 2.93
CA GLU A 91 -6.89 4.53 1.97
C GLU A 91 -8.05 3.70 2.55
N TRP A 92 -7.93 3.27 3.80
CA TRP A 92 -9.01 2.59 4.52
C TRP A 92 -10.29 3.44 4.59
N ALA A 93 -10.16 4.74 4.86
CA ALA A 93 -11.31 5.64 4.90
C ALA A 93 -11.97 5.77 3.51
N VAL A 94 -11.18 5.82 2.44
CA VAL A 94 -11.68 5.80 1.06
C VAL A 94 -12.42 4.49 0.76
N ALA A 95 -11.83 3.34 1.11
CA ALA A 95 -12.43 2.03 0.95
C ALA A 95 -13.76 1.88 1.71
N GLN A 96 -13.82 2.37 2.95
CA GLN A 96 -15.04 2.37 3.76
C GLN A 96 -16.15 3.21 3.12
N PHE A 97 -15.81 4.37 2.55
CA PHE A 97 -16.75 5.20 1.80
C PHE A 97 -17.28 4.45 0.58
N ILE A 98 -16.41 3.85 -0.23
CA ILE A 98 -16.80 3.06 -1.41
C ILE A 98 -17.71 1.91 -0.99
N LYS A 99 -17.35 1.15 0.04
CA LYS A 99 -18.15 0.02 0.55
C LYS A 99 -19.55 0.44 1.00
N ALA A 100 -19.69 1.62 1.59
CA ALA A 100 -20.99 2.16 1.97
C ALA A 100 -21.89 2.44 0.76
N GLN A 101 -21.32 2.75 -0.41
CA GLN A 101 -22.05 2.96 -1.67
C GLN A 101 -22.15 1.69 -2.53
N ASN A 102 -21.22 0.75 -2.35
CA ASN A 102 -21.11 -0.50 -3.09
C ASN A 102 -20.90 -1.68 -2.13
N PRO A 103 -21.98 -2.35 -1.68
CA PRO A 103 -21.88 -3.42 -0.69
C PRO A 103 -21.01 -4.62 -1.10
N SER A 104 -20.82 -4.87 -2.41
CA SER A 104 -19.96 -5.94 -2.91
C SER A 104 -18.47 -5.63 -2.81
N TYR A 105 -18.10 -4.35 -2.59
CA TYR A 105 -16.71 -3.96 -2.38
C TYR A 105 -16.16 -4.66 -1.13
N THR A 106 -15.01 -5.31 -1.28
CA THR A 106 -14.44 -6.18 -0.25
C THR A 106 -13.33 -5.46 0.51
N ILE A 107 -13.39 -5.52 1.84
CA ILE A 107 -12.33 -5.00 2.70
C ILE A 107 -11.80 -6.16 3.52
N GLN A 108 -10.53 -6.51 3.33
CA GLN A 108 -9.83 -7.56 4.06
C GLN A 108 -8.62 -6.95 4.76
N TYR A 109 -8.20 -7.57 5.85
CA TYR A 109 -7.01 -7.17 6.59
C TYR A 109 -6.44 -8.37 7.33
N GLU A 110 -5.14 -8.38 7.54
CA GLU A 110 -4.49 -9.37 8.41
C GLU A 110 -4.95 -9.14 9.86
N ALA A 111 -5.38 -10.20 10.54
CA ALA A 111 -5.71 -10.13 11.95
C ALA A 111 -4.44 -9.89 12.78
N VAL A 112 -4.53 -9.05 13.81
CA VAL A 112 -3.44 -8.90 14.79
C VAL A 112 -3.33 -10.23 15.55
N ALA A 113 -2.12 -10.81 15.56
CA ALA A 113 -1.81 -12.04 16.28
C ALA A 113 -1.90 -11.89 17.80
#